data_AF-A0A351TJR1-F1
#
_entry.id   AF-A0A351TJR1-F1
#
_cell.length_a   1.000
_cell.length_b   1.000
_cell.length_c   1.000
_cell.angle_alpha   90.00
_cell.angle_beta   90.00
_cell.angle_gamma   90.00
#
_symmetry.space_group_name_H-M   'P 1'
#
loop_
_entity.id
_entity.type
_entity.pdbx_description
1 polymer ?
#
loop_
_entity_poly.entity_id
_entity_poly.type
_entity_poly.pdbx_seq_one_letter_code
_entity_poly.pdbx_strand_id
1 'polypeptide(L)'
;MATRGRKPTPTAIKELEGNPGKRPLNAKEPKPVKKAPSCPKWLEPEAKKEWRRLSKQLEQLGVLTELDMASFAAYCQAYARYKEAEEFITQHGSIVKTPSGYWQQVPQVAQAQTYSKIMLRLAEQFGLTPSARSRIIAGGGDSAPADEMEELLGGGS
;
A
#
# COMPACT_ATOMS: atom_id res chain seq x y z
N MET A 1 22.24 -19.33 -0.66
CA MET A 1 21.81 -20.12 -1.84
C MET A 1 20.77 -19.30 -2.59
N ALA A 2 21.06 -18.88 -3.83
CA ALA A 2 20.12 -18.10 -4.63
C ALA A 2 18.97 -19.02 -5.09
N THR A 3 17.74 -18.73 -4.67
CA THR A 3 16.55 -19.43 -5.16
C THR A 3 16.38 -19.16 -6.65
N ARG A 4 16.80 -20.12 -7.47
CA ARG A 4 16.63 -20.15 -8.94
C ARG A 4 15.15 -20.46 -9.23
N GLY A 5 14.38 -19.45 -9.62
CA GLY A 5 12.97 -19.59 -10.00
C GLY A 5 12.16 -18.30 -9.79
N ARG A 6 11.07 -18.13 -10.55
CA ARG A 6 10.10 -17.04 -10.34
C ARG A 6 9.61 -17.11 -8.91
N LYS A 7 9.53 -15.95 -8.22
CA LYS A 7 8.97 -15.87 -6.86
C LYS A 7 7.63 -16.60 -6.84
N PRO A 8 7.39 -17.49 -5.86
CA PRO A 8 6.16 -18.25 -5.79
C PRO A 8 4.97 -17.29 -5.73
N THR A 9 4.02 -17.48 -6.64
CA THR A 9 2.76 -16.74 -6.62
C THR A 9 1.99 -17.12 -5.35
N PRO A 10 1.56 -16.13 -4.54
CA PRO A 10 0.76 -16.35 -3.34
C PRO A 10 -0.48 -17.20 -3.61
N THR A 11 -0.94 -17.95 -2.60
CA THR A 11 -2.09 -18.86 -2.75
C THR A 11 -3.36 -18.09 -3.12
N ALA A 12 -3.59 -16.90 -2.55
CA ALA A 12 -4.72 -16.04 -2.90
C ALA A 12 -4.79 -15.67 -4.40
N ILE A 13 -3.63 -15.43 -5.04
CA ILE A 13 -3.59 -15.14 -6.49
C ILE A 13 -3.83 -16.40 -7.30
N LYS A 14 -3.30 -17.55 -6.86
CA LYS A 14 -3.57 -18.84 -7.55
C LYS A 14 -5.03 -19.25 -7.46
N GLU A 15 -5.72 -18.95 -6.36
CA GLU A 15 -7.16 -19.19 -6.21
C GLU A 15 -7.94 -18.35 -7.22
N LEU A 16 -7.61 -17.06 -7.35
CA LEU A 16 -8.25 -16.15 -8.31
C LEU A 16 -7.98 -16.50 -9.78
N GLU A 17 -6.78 -16.99 -10.08
CA GLU A 17 -6.41 -17.46 -11.42
C GLU A 17 -6.96 -18.86 -11.74
N GLY A 18 -7.77 -19.47 -10.86
CA GLY A 18 -8.36 -20.80 -11.08
C GLY A 18 -7.36 -21.95 -10.97
N ASN A 19 -6.26 -21.74 -10.26
CA ASN A 19 -5.14 -22.66 -10.07
C ASN A 19 -4.62 -23.25 -11.39
N PRO A 20 -4.00 -22.45 -12.27
CA PRO A 20 -3.57 -22.89 -13.60
C PRO A 20 -2.63 -24.10 -13.58
N GLY A 21 -1.86 -24.25 -12.49
CA GLY A 21 -0.91 -25.34 -12.30
C GLY A 21 -1.53 -26.63 -11.72
N LYS A 22 -2.80 -26.62 -11.31
CA LYS A 22 -3.52 -27.74 -10.63
C LYS A 22 -2.76 -28.38 -9.45
N ARG A 23 -1.76 -27.70 -8.89
CA ARG A 23 -1.02 -28.18 -7.72
C ARG A 23 -1.84 -27.90 -6.46
N PRO A 24 -1.78 -28.76 -5.43
CA PRO A 24 -2.44 -28.47 -4.16
C PRO A 24 -1.94 -27.14 -3.62
N LEU A 25 -2.91 -26.28 -3.27
CA LEU A 25 -2.67 -24.95 -2.73
C LEU A 25 -2.16 -25.04 -1.29
N ASN A 26 -1.34 -24.07 -0.87
CA ASN A 26 -0.77 -24.10 0.47
C ASN A 26 -1.80 -23.57 1.49
N ALA A 27 -2.58 -24.48 2.08
CA ALA A 27 -3.56 -24.15 3.12
C ALA A 27 -2.95 -23.62 4.43
N LYS A 28 -1.62 -23.68 4.60
CA LYS A 28 -0.91 -23.18 5.79
C LYS A 28 -0.36 -21.76 5.62
N GLU A 29 -0.77 -21.03 4.59
CA GLU A 29 -0.40 -19.62 4.51
C GLU A 29 -1.04 -18.85 5.68
N PRO A 30 -0.25 -18.12 6.49
CA PRO A 30 -0.79 -17.33 7.58
C PRO A 30 -1.67 -16.24 6.97
N LYS A 31 -2.97 -16.26 7.33
CA LYS A 31 -3.91 -15.18 7.01
C LYS A 31 -3.79 -14.14 8.12
N PRO A 32 -3.14 -12.99 7.89
CA PRO A 32 -3.00 -12.00 8.94
C PRO A 32 -4.37 -11.46 9.32
N VAL A 33 -4.58 -11.15 10.60
CA VAL A 33 -5.80 -10.48 11.04
C VAL A 33 -5.84 -9.10 10.37
N LYS A 34 -6.92 -8.82 9.63
CA LYS A 34 -7.17 -7.56 8.91
C LYS A 34 -7.52 -6.45 9.90
N LYS A 35 -6.56 -6.07 10.74
CA LYS A 35 -6.67 -5.01 11.73
C LYS A 35 -5.56 -3.99 11.50
N ALA A 36 -5.91 -2.70 11.54
CA ALA A 36 -4.91 -1.66 11.43
C ALA A 36 -3.95 -1.67 12.63
N PRO A 37 -2.63 -1.61 12.42
CA PRO A 37 -1.67 -1.46 13.51
C PRO A 37 -1.87 -0.12 14.22
N SER A 38 -1.47 -0.08 15.50
CA SER A 38 -1.43 1.18 16.25
C SER A 38 -0.39 2.12 15.64
N CYS A 39 -0.72 3.41 15.58
CA CYS A 39 0.18 4.45 15.09
C CYS A 39 1.49 4.48 15.90
N PRO A 40 2.66 4.34 15.28
CA PRO A 40 3.93 4.38 16.00
C PRO A 40 4.21 5.74 16.65
N LYS A 41 4.72 5.72 17.88
CA LYS A 41 4.97 6.94 18.66
C LYS A 41 6.05 7.85 18.05
N TRP A 42 6.99 7.27 17.32
CA TRP A 42 8.14 7.95 16.70
C TRP A 42 7.81 8.72 15.42
N LEU A 43 6.59 8.61 14.89
CA LEU A 43 6.17 9.37 13.72
C LEU A 43 6.06 10.87 14.00
N GLU A 44 6.42 11.66 12.99
CA GLU A 44 6.23 13.11 13.04
C GLU A 44 4.75 13.52 13.12
N PRO A 45 4.43 14.72 13.64
CA PRO A 45 3.04 15.17 13.80
C PRO A 45 2.22 15.12 12.51
N GLU A 46 2.78 15.58 11.38
CA GLU A 46 2.13 15.51 10.07
C GLU A 46 1.97 14.06 9.59
N ALA A 47 2.97 13.21 9.82
CA ALA A 47 2.88 11.79 9.50
C ALA A 47 1.77 11.09 10.31
N LYS A 48 1.60 11.45 11.59
CA LYS A 48 0.51 10.95 12.45
C LYS A 48 -0.87 11.42 12.00
N LYS A 49 -0.99 12.61 11.39
CA LYS A 49 -2.25 13.07 10.79
C LYS A 49 -2.58 12.22 9.57
N GLU A 50 -1.59 11.99 8.70
CA GLU A 50 -1.76 11.16 7.50
C GLU A 50 -2.10 9.70 7.85
N TRP A 51 -1.43 9.15 8.86
CA TRP A 51 -1.74 7.82 9.39
C TRP A 51 -3.21 7.72 9.79
N ARG A 52 -3.72 8.68 10.58
CA ARG A 52 -5.12 8.68 11.04
C ARG A 52 -6.11 8.84 9.89
N ARG A 53 -5.76 9.61 8.87
CA ARG A 53 -6.60 9.82 7.67
C ARG A 53 -6.78 8.53 6.87
N LEU A 54 -5.68 7.80 6.64
CA LEU A 54 -5.67 6.64 5.73
C LEU A 54 -5.90 5.30 6.44
N SER A 55 -5.44 5.11 7.67
CA SER A 55 -5.55 3.83 8.39
C SER A 55 -6.99 3.33 8.46
N LYS A 56 -7.95 4.19 8.81
CA LYS A 56 -9.37 3.83 8.88
C LYS A 56 -9.94 3.36 7.55
N GLN A 57 -9.56 4.01 6.44
CA GLN A 57 -10.01 3.65 5.10
C GLN A 57 -9.37 2.34 4.63
N LEU A 58 -8.08 2.16 4.89
CA LEU A 58 -7.35 0.93 4.53
C LEU A 58 -7.78 -0.28 5.36
N GLU A 59 -8.20 -0.06 6.60
CA GLU A 59 -8.80 -1.09 7.46
C GLU A 59 -10.17 -1.54 6.94
N GLN A 60 -11.03 -0.59 6.55
CA GLN A 60 -12.33 -0.89 5.94
C GLN A 60 -12.20 -1.69 4.64
N LEU A 61 -11.15 -1.42 3.86
CA LEU A 61 -10.83 -2.17 2.65
C LEU A 61 -10.14 -3.51 2.93
N GLY A 62 -9.80 -3.82 4.19
CA GLY A 62 -9.12 -5.05 4.58
C GLY A 62 -7.69 -5.19 4.04
N VAL A 63 -7.05 -4.08 3.68
CA VAL A 63 -5.72 -4.04 3.04
C VAL A 63 -4.60 -3.93 4.08
N LEU A 64 -4.88 -3.31 5.22
CA LEU A 64 -3.88 -3.09 6.27
C LEU A 64 -3.91 -4.21 7.31
N THR A 65 -2.76 -4.81 7.55
CA THR A 65 -2.55 -5.80 8.61
C THR A 65 -1.50 -5.32 9.61
N GLU A 66 -1.37 -5.99 10.76
CA GLU A 66 -0.33 -5.64 11.75
C GLU A 66 1.10 -5.74 11.17
N LEU A 67 1.32 -6.63 10.20
CA LEU A 67 2.63 -6.82 9.54
C LEU A 67 3.03 -5.61 8.69
N ASP A 68 2.06 -4.82 8.25
CA ASP A 68 2.28 -3.69 7.35
C ASP A 68 2.65 -2.39 8.09
N MET A 69 2.73 -2.43 9.42
CA MET A 69 2.98 -1.25 10.27
C MET A 69 4.18 -0.44 9.81
N ALA A 70 5.34 -1.09 9.58
CA ALA A 70 6.56 -0.40 9.22
C ALA A 70 6.47 0.24 7.82
N SER A 71 5.90 -0.48 6.86
CA SER A 71 5.71 -0.01 5.48
C SER A 71 4.75 1.17 5.41
N PHE A 72 3.64 1.10 6.16
CA PHE A 72 2.67 2.20 6.22
C PHE A 72 3.23 3.40 6.99
N ALA A 73 4.05 3.17 8.02
CA ALA A 73 4.73 4.25 8.76
C ALA A 73 5.72 4.97 7.86
N ALA A 74 6.48 4.24 7.04
CA ALA A 74 7.38 4.80 6.06
C ALA A 74 6.64 5.67 5.03
N TYR A 75 5.46 5.25 4.58
CA TYR A 75 4.61 6.07 3.70
C TYR A 75 4.21 7.38 4.37
N CYS A 76 3.67 7.30 5.59
CA CYS A 76 3.22 8.47 6.34
C CYS A 76 4.37 9.45 6.61
N GLN A 77 5.56 8.92 6.94
CA GLN A 77 6.75 9.72 7.18
C GLN A 77 7.26 10.38 5.88
N ALA A 78 7.24 9.66 4.76
CA ALA A 78 7.58 10.23 3.46
C ALA A 78 6.59 11.34 3.04
N TYR A 79 5.30 11.18 3.31
CA TYR A 79 4.29 12.22 3.09
C TYR A 79 4.60 13.49 3.87
N ALA A 80 4.92 13.37 5.16
CA ALA A 80 5.25 14.52 5.99
C ALA A 80 6.46 15.30 5.44
N ARG A 81 7.54 14.59 5.07
CA ARG A 81 8.75 15.19 4.50
C ARG A 81 8.53 15.78 3.12
N TYR A 82 7.72 15.13 2.29
CA TYR A 82 7.32 15.64 0.98
C TYR A 82 6.58 16.96 1.12
N LYS A 83 5.55 16.99 1.98
CA LYS A 83 4.76 18.19 2.24
C LYS A 83 5.61 19.35 2.74
N GLU A 84 6.48 19.10 3.73
CA GLU A 84 7.43 20.10 4.25
C GLU A 84 8.33 20.68 3.14
N ALA A 85 8.86 19.83 2.26
CA ALA A 85 9.70 20.26 1.16
C ALA A 85 8.93 21.10 0.11
N GLU A 86 7.72 20.71 -0.25
CA GLU A 86 6.85 21.46 -1.18
C GLU A 86 6.41 22.82 -0.60
N GLU A 87 6.08 22.88 0.69
CA GLU A 87 5.75 24.12 1.39
C GLU A 87 6.95 25.08 1.37
N PHE A 88 8.16 24.58 1.63
CA PHE A 88 9.38 25.37 1.54
C PHE A 88 9.60 25.94 0.13
N ILE A 89 9.49 25.10 -0.90
CA ILE A 89 9.68 25.51 -2.31
C ILE A 89 8.63 26.56 -2.72
N THR A 90 7.38 26.39 -2.26
CA THR A 90 6.29 27.35 -2.54
C THR A 90 6.58 28.71 -1.92
N GLN A 91 7.13 28.75 -0.70
CA GLN A 91 7.41 29.99 0.01
C GLN A 91 8.69 30.70 -0.46
N HIS A 92 9.75 29.95 -0.76
CA HIS A 92 11.10 30.51 -1.00
C HIS A 92 11.55 30.43 -2.46
N GLY A 93 10.80 29.72 -3.30
CA GLY A 93 11.20 29.40 -4.67
C GLY A 93 12.12 28.18 -4.75
N SER A 94 12.36 27.73 -5.98
CA SER A 94 13.14 26.51 -6.27
C SER A 94 14.63 26.77 -6.53
N ILE A 95 15.04 28.04 -6.64
CA ILE A 95 16.42 28.44 -6.94
C ILE A 95 16.86 29.56 -5.99
N VAL A 96 18.15 29.53 -5.62
CA VAL A 96 18.79 30.53 -4.79
C VAL A 96 20.11 30.96 -5.42
N LYS A 97 20.48 32.22 -5.24
CA LYS A 97 21.78 32.73 -5.68
C LYS A 97 22.83 32.45 -4.58
N THR A 98 23.90 31.76 -4.94
CA THR A 98 25.01 31.48 -4.03
C THR A 98 25.82 32.75 -3.76
N PRO A 99 26.59 32.81 -2.65
CA PRO A 99 27.50 33.93 -2.39
C PRO A 99 28.49 34.19 -3.54
N SER A 100 28.85 33.13 -4.28
CA SER A 100 29.72 33.15 -5.45
C SER A 100 29.05 33.73 -6.71
N GLY A 101 27.76 34.05 -6.66
CA GLY A 101 27.01 34.67 -7.75
C GLY A 101 26.27 33.71 -8.70
N TYR A 102 26.43 32.39 -8.53
CA TYR A 102 25.77 31.38 -9.37
C TYR A 102 24.36 31.06 -8.87
N TRP A 103 23.47 30.70 -9.79
CA TRP A 103 22.14 30.18 -9.45
C TRP A 103 22.23 28.68 -9.18
N GLN A 104 21.73 28.25 -8.03
CA GLN A 104 21.69 26.85 -7.62
C GLN A 104 20.28 26.47 -7.16
N GLN A 105 19.89 25.23 -7.43
CA GLN A 105 18.63 24.68 -6.95
C GLN A 105 18.69 24.43 -5.44
N VAL A 106 17.60 24.73 -4.74
CA VAL A 106 17.51 24.45 -3.30
C VAL A 106 17.40 22.94 -3.05
N PRO A 107 18.03 22.40 -1.99
CA PRO A 107 18.05 20.96 -1.72
C PRO A 107 16.64 20.38 -1.51
N GLN A 108 15.67 21.19 -1.10
CA GLN A 108 14.27 20.79 -0.91
C GLN A 108 13.65 20.26 -2.21
N VAL A 109 14.08 20.73 -3.39
CA VAL A 109 13.57 20.18 -4.65
C VAL A 109 13.97 18.71 -4.82
N ALA A 110 15.22 18.37 -4.51
CA ALA A 110 15.67 16.98 -4.55
C ALA A 110 14.99 16.11 -3.48
N GLN A 111 14.70 16.68 -2.30
CA GLN A 111 13.94 16.01 -1.25
C GLN A 111 12.50 15.72 -1.69
N ALA A 112 11.79 16.73 -2.22
CA ALA A 112 10.42 16.58 -2.73
C ALA A 112 10.34 15.50 -3.80
N GLN A 113 11.27 15.49 -4.77
CA GLN A 113 11.33 14.46 -5.81
C GLN A 113 11.58 13.05 -5.23
N THR A 114 12.47 12.94 -4.25
CA THR A 114 12.80 11.65 -3.61
C THR A 114 11.60 11.10 -2.85
N TYR A 115 10.98 11.91 -1.99
CA TYR A 115 9.85 11.47 -1.18
C TYR A 115 8.60 11.22 -2.02
N SER A 116 8.36 12.00 -3.08
CA SER A 116 7.29 11.72 -4.04
C SER A 116 7.43 10.33 -4.68
N LYS A 117 8.65 9.94 -5.08
CA LYS A 117 8.92 8.60 -5.64
C LYS A 117 8.72 7.49 -4.60
N ILE A 118 9.18 7.69 -3.37
CA ILE A 118 8.99 6.72 -2.27
C ILE A 118 7.51 6.55 -1.97
N MET A 119 6.78 7.66 -1.85
CA MET A 119 5.34 7.67 -1.62
C MET A 119 4.59 6.93 -2.71
N LEU A 120 4.89 7.18 -3.99
CA LEU A 120 4.22 6.49 -5.10
C LEU A 120 4.43 4.98 -5.04
N ARG A 121 5.66 4.53 -4.80
CA ARG A 121 5.99 3.09 -4.69
C ARG A 121 5.24 2.41 -3.54
N LEU A 122 5.17 3.07 -2.38
CA LEU A 122 4.44 2.54 -1.22
C LEU A 122 2.91 2.62 -1.43
N ALA A 123 2.42 3.69 -2.05
CA ALA A 123 1.01 3.87 -2.42
C ALA A 123 0.51 2.74 -3.34
N GLU A 124 1.35 2.28 -4.27
CA GLU A 124 1.02 1.14 -5.13
C GLU A 124 0.86 -0.17 -4.35
N GLN A 125 1.61 -0.38 -3.26
CA GLN A 125 1.49 -1.60 -2.44
C GLN A 125 0.19 -1.61 -1.63
N PHE A 126 -0.26 -0.44 -1.16
CA PHE A 126 -1.47 -0.29 -0.36
C PHE A 126 -2.74 -0.03 -1.18
N GLY A 127 -2.67 -0.01 -2.51
CA GLY A 127 -3.84 0.28 -3.35
C GLY A 127 -4.33 1.72 -3.25
N LEU A 128 -3.46 2.67 -2.92
CA LEU A 128 -3.84 4.08 -2.87
C LEU A 128 -3.98 4.68 -4.28
N THR A 129 -3.36 4.07 -5.29
CA THR A 129 -3.52 4.46 -6.70
C THR A 129 -4.70 3.73 -7.36
N PRO A 130 -5.46 4.39 -8.26
CA PRO A 130 -6.58 3.75 -8.97
C PRO A 130 -6.19 2.45 -9.69
N SER A 131 -5.01 2.41 -10.30
CA SER A 131 -4.48 1.23 -11.00
C SER A 131 -4.05 0.10 -10.07
N ALA A 132 -3.67 0.39 -8.83
CA ALA A 132 -3.37 -0.63 -7.83
C ALA A 132 -4.65 -1.17 -7.17
N ARG A 133 -5.71 -0.34 -7.02
CA ARG A 133 -7.00 -0.79 -6.45
C ARG A 133 -7.61 -1.95 -7.22
N SER A 134 -7.57 -1.93 -8.55
CA SER A 134 -8.10 -3.01 -9.37
C SER A 134 -7.43 -4.37 -9.10
N ARG A 135 -6.17 -4.38 -8.63
CA ARG A 135 -5.46 -5.62 -8.23
C ARG A 135 -5.82 -6.09 -6.82
N ILE A 136 -6.24 -5.20 -5.94
CA ILE A 136 -6.53 -5.50 -4.53
C ILE A 136 -7.98 -5.99 -4.33
N ILE A 137 -8.92 -5.48 -5.13
CA ILE A 137 -10.35 -5.82 -5.04
C ILE A 137 -10.62 -7.32 -5.21
N ALA A 138 -9.72 -8.05 -5.89
CA ALA A 138 -9.87 -9.47 -6.10
C ALA A 138 -9.83 -10.31 -4.79
N GLY A 139 -9.45 -9.76 -3.64
CA GLY A 139 -9.45 -10.47 -2.34
C GLY A 139 -10.58 -10.08 -1.37
N GLY A 140 -11.52 -9.23 -1.81
CA GLY A 140 -12.56 -8.62 -0.95
C GLY A 140 -13.99 -9.07 -1.22
N GLY A 141 -14.21 -9.99 -2.16
CA GLY A 141 -15.51 -10.64 -2.30
C GLY A 141 -15.64 -11.77 -1.30
N ASP A 142 -16.41 -11.55 -0.23
CA ASP A 142 -17.29 -12.63 0.26
C ASP A 142 -18.25 -12.95 -0.90
N SER A 143 -17.78 -13.71 -1.90
CA SER A 143 -18.65 -14.63 -2.58
C SER A 143 -18.47 -15.93 -1.83
N ALA A 144 -19.30 -16.13 -0.80
CA ALA A 144 -19.62 -17.49 -0.42
C ALA A 144 -20.06 -18.20 -1.71
N PRO A 145 -19.34 -19.23 -2.20
CA PRO A 145 -19.92 -20.10 -3.21
C PRO A 145 -20.76 -21.10 -2.40
N ALA A 146 -21.90 -20.64 -1.90
CA ALA A 146 -22.85 -21.50 -1.21
C ALA A 146 -24.25 -21.07 -1.63
N ASP A 147 -24.94 -22.03 -2.26
CA ASP A 147 -26.39 -22.21 -2.25
C ASP A 147 -27.27 -21.69 -3.38
N GLU A 148 -26.78 -21.00 -4.42
CA GLU A 148 -27.67 -20.76 -5.60
C GLU A 148 -27.94 -22.05 -6.39
N MET A 149 -27.03 -23.04 -6.38
CA MET A 149 -27.19 -24.29 -7.14
C MET A 149 -27.91 -25.40 -6.34
N GLU A 150 -27.88 -25.36 -5.01
CA GLU A 150 -28.58 -26.32 -4.15
C GLU A 150 -30.07 -25.96 -4.01
N GLU A 151 -30.39 -24.65 -3.98
CA GLU A 151 -31.77 -24.16 -4.00
C GLU A 151 -32.47 -24.40 -5.35
N LEU A 152 -31.71 -24.43 -6.46
CA LEU A 152 -32.25 -24.74 -7.80
C LEU A 152 -32.59 -26.22 -8.00
N LEU A 153 -31.95 -27.12 -7.25
CA LEU A 153 -32.09 -28.57 -7.40
C LEU A 153 -32.95 -29.22 -6.29
N GLY A 154 -33.28 -28.48 -5.22
CA GLY A 154 -34.05 -28.97 -4.07
C GLY A 154 -35.57 -28.86 -4.18
N GLY A 155 -36.13 -28.55 -5.35
CA GLY A 155 -37.57 -28.38 -5.57
C GLY A 155 -38.18 -29.42 -6.51
N GLY A 156 -38.36 -30.66 -6.05
CA GLY A 156 -39.14 -31.63 -6.83
C GLY A 156 -39.15 -33.07 -6.32
N SER A 157 -40.04 -33.34 -5.35
CA SER A 157 -40.61 -34.65 -4.91
C SER A 157 -39.67 -35.77 -4.51
#